data_AF-A0A1N7SCK9-F1
#
_entry.id   AF-A0A1N7SCK9-F1
#
_cell.length_a   1.000
_cell.length_b   1.000
_cell.length_c   1.000
_cell.angle_alpha   90.00
_cell.angle_beta   90.00
_cell.angle_gamma   90.00
#
_symmetry.space_group_name_H-M   'P 1'
#
loop_
_entity.id
_entity.type
_entity.pdbx_description
1 polymer ?
#
loop_
_entity_poly.entity_id
_entity_poly.type
_entity_poly.pdbx_seq_one_letter_code
_entity_poly.pdbx_strand_id
1 'polypeptide(L)'
;MKIKFIDDGNIAGWARLSLIGLGLAMFFGGLAIESLPKYVALVLIVLGIPVSAIGGYASRAKALGLKPFDNSYRKARDSYKAKDDEEKK
;
A
#
# COMPACT_ATOMS: atom_id res chain seq x y z
N MET A 1 -5.38 14.00 17.26
CA MET A 1 -5.59 12.65 16.68
C MET A 1 -4.27 12.14 16.12
N LYS A 2 -3.87 10.89 16.36
CA LYS A 2 -2.67 10.29 15.75
C LYS A 2 -3.04 9.68 14.40
N ILE A 3 -2.41 10.15 13.32
CA ILE A 3 -2.61 9.62 11.97
C ILE A 3 -2.01 8.21 11.91
N LYS A 4 -2.82 7.21 11.53
CA LYS A 4 -2.36 5.83 11.32
C LYS A 4 -2.20 5.56 9.83
N PHE A 5 -1.06 4.99 9.44
CA PHE A 5 -0.77 4.62 8.05
C PHE A 5 -1.25 3.21 7.68
N ILE A 6 -1.36 2.32 8.67
CA ILE A 6 -1.93 0.98 8.53
C ILE A 6 -3.21 0.92 9.36
N ASP A 7 -4.28 0.45 8.73
CA ASP A 7 -5.59 0.28 9.33
C ASP A 7 -6.16 -1.06 8.87
N ASP A 8 -6.53 -1.91 9.83
CA ASP A 8 -7.02 -3.27 9.61
C ASP A 8 -6.13 -4.11 8.67
N GLY A 9 -4.81 -4.07 8.87
CA GLY A 9 -3.85 -4.87 8.09
C GLY A 9 -3.70 -4.44 6.63
N ASN A 10 -4.19 -3.26 6.25
CA ASN A 10 -3.98 -2.65 4.94
C ASN A 10 -3.56 -1.18 5.10
N ILE A 11 -3.11 -0.54 4.02
CA ILE A 11 -2.84 0.90 3.99
C ILE A 11 -4.14 1.65 4.34
N ALA A 12 -4.03 2.63 5.22
CA ALA A 12 -5.16 3.44 5.67
C ALA A 12 -5.88 4.12 4.50
N GLY A 13 -7.20 4.32 4.62
CA GLY A 13 -8.02 4.86 3.52
C GLY A 13 -7.53 6.21 3.00
N TRP A 14 -7.20 7.13 3.91
CA TRP A 14 -6.66 8.43 3.55
C TRP A 14 -5.31 8.29 2.81
N ALA A 15 -4.42 7.41 3.26
CA ALA A 15 -3.12 7.19 2.64
C ALA A 15 -3.23 6.57 1.24
N ARG A 16 -4.19 5.66 1.02
CA ARG A 16 -4.51 5.12 -0.31
C ARG A 16 -4.96 6.21 -1.27
N LEU A 17 -5.87 7.08 -0.84
CA LEU A 17 -6.33 8.23 -1.63
C LEU A 17 -5.21 9.22 -1.91
N SER A 18 -4.36 9.51 -0.92
CA SER A 18 -3.19 10.37 -1.08
C SER A 18 -2.20 9.79 -2.10
N LEU A 19 -1.94 8.49 -2.12
CA LEU A 19 -1.07 7.85 -3.12
C LEU A 19 -1.65 7.97 -4.54
N ILE A 20 -2.95 7.74 -4.71
CA ILE A 20 -3.63 7.91 -6.01
C ILE A 20 -3.52 9.36 -6.47
N GLY A 21 -3.88 10.31 -5.60
CA GLY A 21 -3.83 11.74 -5.91
C GLY A 21 -2.42 12.24 -6.19
N LEU A 22 -1.43 11.82 -5.39
CA LEU A 22 -0.03 12.17 -5.59
C LEU A 22 0.50 11.63 -6.92
N GLY A 23 0.22 10.36 -7.24
CA GLY A 23 0.66 9.76 -8.50
C GLY A 23 0.06 10.46 -9.72
N LEU A 24 -1.24 10.79 -9.67
CA LEU A 24 -1.89 11.58 -10.73
C LEU A 24 -1.31 12.99 -10.81
N ALA A 25 -1.07 13.66 -9.68
CA ALA A 25 -0.45 14.98 -9.66
C ALA A 25 0.97 14.98 -10.24
N MET A 26 1.76 13.95 -9.95
CA MET A 26 3.07 13.76 -10.58
C MET A 26 2.95 13.58 -12.10
N PHE A 27 2.05 12.70 -12.54
CA PHE A 27 1.86 12.42 -13.97
C PHE A 27 1.43 13.67 -14.74
N PHE A 28 0.35 14.33 -14.30
CA PHE A 28 -0.14 15.55 -14.94
C PHE A 28 0.81 16.73 -14.76
N GLY A 29 1.48 16.85 -13.60
CA GLY A 29 2.47 17.89 -13.35
C GLY A 29 3.67 17.77 -14.29
N GLY A 30 4.15 16.56 -14.55
CA GLY A 30 5.21 16.31 -15.52
C GLY A 30 4.82 16.62 -16.97
N LEU A 31 3.53 16.58 -17.31
CA LEU A 31 3.03 16.96 -18.63
C LEU A 31 2.69 18.45 -18.77
N ALA A 32 2.18 19.07 -17.71
CA ALA A 32 1.59 20.41 -17.77
C ALA A 32 2.59 21.54 -17.45
N ILE A 33 3.68 21.25 -16.74
CA ILE A 33 4.65 22.27 -16.32
C ILE A 33 5.79 22.35 -17.33
N GLU A 34 5.70 23.30 -18.26
CA GLU A 34 6.69 23.49 -19.34
C GLU A 34 8.06 23.96 -18.84
N SER A 35 8.12 24.59 -17.66
CA SER A 35 9.37 25.09 -17.07
C SER A 35 10.23 24.00 -16.42
N LEU A 36 9.75 22.75 -16.37
CA LEU A 36 10.53 21.64 -15.81
C LEU A 36 11.66 21.21 -16.76
N PRO A 37 12.84 20.89 -16.22
CA PRO A 37 13.85 20.19 -17.00
C PRO A 37 13.29 18.87 -17.52
N LYS A 38 13.58 18.54 -18.80
CA LYS A 38 12.99 17.37 -19.49
C LYS A 38 13.16 16.06 -18.72
N TYR A 39 14.30 15.87 -18.06
CA TYR A 39 14.55 14.66 -17.25
C TYR A 39 13.67 14.61 -16.00
N VAL A 40 13.38 15.75 -15.35
CA VAL A 40 12.48 15.81 -14.19
C VAL A 40 11.04 15.51 -14.62
N ALA A 41 10.59 16.12 -15.71
CA ALA A 41 9.28 15.86 -16.29
C ALA A 41 9.09 14.37 -16.61
N LEU A 42 10.10 13.75 -17.25
CA LEU A 42 10.08 12.31 -17.56
C LEU A 42 10.00 11.46 -16.29
N VAL A 43 10.79 11.76 -15.26
CA VAL A 43 10.76 11.04 -13.98
C VAL A 43 9.39 11.16 -13.32
N LEU A 44 8.78 12.34 -13.31
CA LEU A 44 7.45 12.56 -12.74
C LEU A 44 6.37 11.75 -13.46
N ILE A 45 6.39 11.75 -14.80
CA ILE A 45 5.45 10.98 -15.63
C ILE A 45 5.61 9.48 -15.33
N VAL A 46 6.85 8.96 -15.36
CA VAL A 46 7.11 7.53 -15.17
C VAL A 46 6.78 7.07 -13.76
N LEU A 47 7.10 7.87 -12.73
CA LEU A 47 6.84 7.51 -11.33
C LEU A 47 5.40 7.76 -10.89
N GLY A 48 4.69 8.69 -11.52
CA GLY A 48 3.29 8.98 -11.18
C GLY A 48 2.38 7.76 -11.33
N ILE A 49 2.62 6.95 -12.38
CA ILE A 49 1.86 5.73 -12.65
C ILE A 49 1.97 4.68 -11.52
N PRO A 50 3.17 4.18 -11.15
CA PRO A 50 3.31 3.19 -10.10
C PRO A 50 2.88 3.73 -8.72
N VAL A 51 3.13 5.01 -8.42
CA VAL A 51 2.67 5.63 -7.16
C VAL A 51 1.14 5.58 -7.06
N SER A 52 0.44 5.96 -8.15
CA SER A 52 -1.02 5.87 -8.19
C SER A 52 -1.52 4.42 -8.10
N ALA A 53 -0.84 3.52 -8.82
CA ALA A 53 -1.18 2.10 -8.84
C ALA A 53 -1.11 1.45 -7.45
N ILE A 54 -0.12 1.79 -6.61
CA ILE A 54 -0.02 1.27 -5.23
C ILE A 54 -1.29 1.60 -4.43
N GLY A 55 -1.78 2.84 -4.50
CA GLY A 55 -3.02 3.24 -3.82
C GLY A 55 -4.27 2.52 -4.38
N GLY A 56 -4.30 2.30 -5.70
CA GLY A 56 -5.34 1.53 -6.38
C GLY A 56 -5.37 0.05 -5.97
N TYR A 57 -4.22 -0.63 -6.02
CA TYR A 57 -4.09 -2.03 -5.62
C TYR A 57 -4.37 -2.24 -4.13
N ALA A 58 -3.89 -1.34 -3.26
CA ALA A 58 -4.24 -1.39 -1.84
C ALA A 58 -5.75 -1.21 -1.61
N SER A 59 -6.43 -0.40 -2.43
CA SER A 59 -7.89 -0.25 -2.39
C SER A 59 -8.62 -1.50 -2.86
N ARG A 60 -8.14 -2.15 -3.93
CA ARG A 60 -8.65 -3.45 -4.39
C ARG A 60 -8.44 -4.54 -3.34
N ALA A 61 -7.28 -4.58 -2.69
CA ALA A 61 -7.01 -5.51 -1.60
C ALA A 61 -8.04 -5.37 -0.48
N LYS A 62 -8.39 -4.14 -0.07
CA LYS A 62 -9.44 -3.91 0.93
C LYS A 62 -10.81 -4.40 0.45
N ALA A 63 -11.17 -4.14 -0.81
CA ALA A 63 -12.43 -4.60 -1.38
C ALA A 63 -12.54 -6.13 -1.43
N LEU A 64 -11.40 -6.83 -1.57
CA LEU A 64 -11.30 -8.29 -1.52
C LEU A 64 -11.13 -8.85 -0.10
N GLY A 65 -11.16 -8.01 0.94
CA GLY A 65 -10.93 -8.42 2.32
C GLY A 65 -9.50 -8.87 2.62
N LEU A 66 -8.54 -8.60 1.73
CA LEU A 66 -7.14 -8.93 1.92
C LEU A 66 -6.51 -7.96 2.93
N LYS A 67 -5.72 -8.53 3.84
CA LYS A 67 -5.01 -7.80 4.91
C LYS A 67 -3.50 -8.08 4.86
N PRO A 68 -2.77 -7.53 3.88
CA PRO A 68 -1.37 -7.89 3.61
C PRO A 68 -0.40 -7.63 4.78
N PHE A 69 -0.76 -6.70 5.67
CA PHE A 69 0.06 -6.27 6.79
C PHE A 69 -0.53 -6.70 8.14
N ASP A 70 -1.48 -7.64 8.16
CA ASP A 70 -2.01 -8.20 9.40
C ASP A 70 -1.12 -9.30 9.98
N ASN A 71 -1.19 -9.50 11.29
CA ASN A 71 -0.42 -10.50 12.03
C ASN A 71 -1.15 -11.85 12.17
N SER A 72 -2.25 -12.07 11.46
CA SER A 72 -2.98 -13.35 11.48
C SER A 72 -2.12 -14.57 11.15
N TYR A 73 -1.10 -14.41 10.29
CA TYR A 73 -0.11 -15.46 10.02
C TYR A 73 0.61 -15.96 11.30
N ARG A 74 0.87 -15.06 12.26
CA ARG A 74 1.54 -15.42 13.51
C ARG A 74 0.69 -16.37 14.35
N LYS A 75 -0.64 -16.15 14.39
CA LYS A 75 -1.60 -17.03 15.07
C LYS A 75 -1.64 -18.42 14.42
N ALA A 76 -1.66 -18.48 13.08
CA ALA A 76 -1.62 -19.75 12.37
C ALA A 76 -0.34 -20.53 12.69
N ARG A 77 0.83 -19.87 12.65
CA ARG A 77 2.11 -20.49 13.02
C ARG A 77 2.14 -21.04 14.44
N ASP A 78 1.65 -20.26 15.41
CA ASP A 78 1.69 -20.66 16.82
C ASP A 78 0.71 -21.83 17.11
N SER A 79 -0.37 -21.98 16.33
CA SER A 79 -1.29 -23.14 16.43
C SER A 79 -0.64 -24.48 16.05
N TYR A 80 0.40 -24.48 15.22
CA TYR A 80 1.15 -25.69 14.89
C TYR A 80 2.10 -26.11 16.02
N LYS A 81 2.58 -25.18 16.84
CA LYS A 81 3.50 -25.47 17.95
C LYS A 81 2.81 -26.17 19.12
N ALA A 82 1.53 -25.89 19.35
CA ALA A 82 0.78 -26.44 20.48
C ALA A 82 0.47 -27.95 20.35
N LYS A 83 0.76 -28.59 19.22
CA LYS A 83 0.48 -30.02 19.00
C LYS A 83 1.64 -30.95 19.36
N ASP A 84 2.88 -30.46 19.47
CA ASP A 84 4.04 -31.32 19.79
C ASP A 84 4.12 -31.70 21.28
N ASP A 85 3.47 -30.93 22.17
CA ASP A 85 3.55 -31.12 23.62
C ASP A 85 2.42 -31.99 24.21
N GLU A 86 1.33 -32.23 23.47
CA GLU A 86 0.21 -33.08 23.92
C GLU A 86 0.32 -34.56 23.47
N GLU A 87 1.17 -34.90 22.49
CA GLU A 87 1.41 -36.29 22.07
C GLU A 87 2.45 -37.05 22.91
N LYS A 88 2.99 -36.45 23.98
CA LYS A 88 4.00 -37.06 24.88
C LYS A 88 3.53 -37.28 26.33
N LYS A 89 2.22 -37.45 26.57
CA LYS A 89 1.71 -37.90 27.88
C LYS A 89 0.94 -39.20 27.80
#